data_AF-A0A9P8I1B0-F1
#
_entry.id   AF-A0A9P8I1B0-F1
#
_cell.length_a   1.000
_cell.length_b   1.000
_cell.length_c   1.000
_cell.angle_alpha   90.00
_cell.angle_beta   90.00
_cell.angle_gamma   90.00
#
_symmetry.space_group_name_H-M   'P 1'
#
loop_
_entity.id
_entity.type
_entity.pdbx_description
1 polymer ?
#
loop_
_entity_poly.entity_id
_entity_poly.type
_entity_poly.pdbx_seq_one_letter_code
_entity_poly.pdbx_strand_id
1 'polypeptide(L)'
;LRRGFQVYREVCSTCHSLSRVPWRALVGETHTVDEAKAMAEEHEYDTEPNDEGEIEKRPGKISDYIPAPYKNDEAARAANNGALPPDLSLITKARHGGCDYIFSLLTGYPEEPPAGVSVPEGLNFNPYFPGT
;
A
#
# COMPACT_ATOMS: atom_id res chain seq x y z
N LEU A 1 -0.08 -5.11 -15.57
CA LEU A 1 0.65 -4.96 -14.29
C LEU A 1 1.38 -3.61 -14.17
N ARG A 2 2.25 -3.20 -15.11
CA ARG A 2 2.99 -1.92 -15.04
C ARG A 2 2.14 -0.68 -14.70
N ARG A 3 1.04 -0.42 -15.43
CA ARG A 3 0.11 0.68 -15.12
C ARG A 3 -0.52 0.57 -13.72
N GLY A 4 -0.80 -0.65 -13.26
CA GLY A 4 -1.34 -0.87 -11.92
C GLY A 4 -0.34 -0.52 -10.81
N PHE A 5 0.96 -0.80 -11.03
CA PHE A 5 2.01 -0.38 -10.10
C PHE A 5 2.13 1.15 -10.03
N GLN A 6 1.97 1.85 -11.16
CA GLN A 6 1.93 3.31 -11.17
C GLN A 6 0.77 3.84 -10.32
N VAL A 7 -0.44 3.30 -10.48
CA VAL A 7 -1.60 3.67 -9.63
C VAL A 7 -1.31 3.40 -8.16
N TYR A 8 -0.72 2.25 -7.83
CA TYR A 8 -0.31 1.96 -6.45
C TYR A 8 0.64 3.03 -5.91
N ARG A 9 1.69 3.40 -6.66
CA ARG A 9 2.71 4.36 -6.22
C ARG A 9 2.17 5.80 -6.10
N GLU A 10 1.28 6.20 -7.00
CA GLU A 10 0.79 7.59 -7.05
C GLU A 10 -0.42 7.83 -6.15
N VAL A 11 -1.15 6.78 -5.78
CA VAL A 11 -2.40 6.89 -5.00
C VAL A 11 -2.34 6.11 -3.69
N CYS A 12 -1.96 4.84 -3.74
CA CYS A 12 -2.18 3.92 -2.62
C CYS A 12 -1.00 3.88 -1.63
N SER A 13 0.23 4.05 -2.08
CA SER A 13 1.45 3.83 -1.29
C SER A 13 1.64 4.84 -0.16
N THR A 14 0.84 5.90 -0.12
CA THR A 14 0.79 6.88 0.97
C THR A 14 0.07 6.36 2.22
N CYS A 15 -0.82 5.37 2.06
CA CYS A 15 -1.59 4.79 3.17
C CYS A 15 -1.44 3.27 3.28
N HIS A 16 -1.21 2.57 2.16
CA HIS A 16 -1.12 1.11 2.12
C HIS A 16 0.31 0.63 1.91
N SER A 17 0.74 -0.33 2.74
CA SER A 17 1.98 -1.05 2.55
C SER A 17 1.86 -2.17 1.49
N LEU A 18 3.03 -2.56 0.95
CA LEU A 18 3.19 -3.70 0.06
C LEU A 18 4.40 -4.56 0.51
N SER A 19 4.42 -4.87 1.80
CA SER A 19 5.56 -5.38 2.57
C SER A 19 6.19 -6.68 2.08
N ARG A 20 5.48 -7.47 1.27
CA ARG A 20 5.99 -8.76 0.76
C ARG A 20 6.53 -8.68 -0.67
N VAL A 21 6.56 -7.49 -1.27
CA VAL A 21 7.04 -7.29 -2.64
C VAL A 21 8.41 -6.59 -2.61
N PRO A 22 9.50 -7.31 -2.94
CA PRO A 22 10.81 -6.69 -3.11
C PRO A 22 10.92 -6.00 -4.48
N TRP A 23 11.74 -4.97 -4.59
CA TRP A 23 11.93 -4.23 -5.84
C TRP A 23 12.34 -5.13 -7.02
N ARG A 24 13.18 -6.15 -6.76
CA ARG A 24 13.59 -7.16 -7.76
C ARG A 24 12.42 -7.95 -8.35
N ALA A 25 11.26 -8.01 -7.67
CA ALA A 25 10.08 -8.68 -8.22
C ALA A 25 9.45 -7.92 -9.40
N LEU A 26 9.79 -6.63 -9.59
CA LEU A 26 9.32 -5.84 -10.72
C LEU A 26 10.15 -6.08 -11.99
N VAL A 27 11.40 -6.53 -11.83
CA VAL A 27 12.38 -6.72 -12.91
C VAL A 27 11.93 -7.83 -13.84
N GLY A 28 11.80 -7.54 -15.12
CA GLY A 28 11.36 -8.49 -16.15
C GLY A 28 9.85 -8.76 -16.16
N GLU A 29 9.13 -8.44 -15.08
CA GLU A 29 7.67 -8.56 -14.99
C GLU A 29 6.94 -7.29 -15.43
N THR A 30 7.44 -6.13 -14.99
CA THR A 30 6.81 -4.82 -15.25
C THR A 30 7.79 -3.71 -15.59
N HIS A 31 9.04 -3.83 -15.14
CA HIS A 31 10.08 -2.82 -15.27
C HIS A 31 11.41 -3.47 -15.68
N THR A 32 12.29 -2.68 -16.28
CA THR A 32 13.69 -3.10 -16.49
C THR A 32 14.46 -3.08 -15.16
N VAL A 33 15.67 -3.63 -15.16
CA VAL A 33 16.57 -3.55 -13.99
C VAL A 33 16.85 -2.09 -13.62
N ASP A 34 17.17 -1.26 -14.61
CA ASP A 34 17.54 0.15 -14.38
C ASP A 34 16.35 0.96 -13.85
N GLU A 35 15.15 0.73 -14.37
CA GLU A 35 13.93 1.36 -13.86
C GLU A 35 13.62 0.95 -12.42
N ALA A 36 13.68 -0.35 -12.10
CA ALA A 36 13.43 -0.83 -10.74
C ALA A 36 14.49 -0.35 -9.75
N LYS A 37 15.75 -0.26 -10.19
CA LYS A 37 16.85 0.29 -9.41
C LYS A 37 16.65 1.78 -9.13
N ALA A 38 16.32 2.58 -10.15
CA ALA A 38 16.05 4.00 -9.98
C ALA A 38 14.92 4.24 -8.97
N MET A 39 13.81 3.49 -9.07
CA MET A 39 12.72 3.59 -8.10
C MET A 39 13.12 3.17 -6.69
N ALA A 40 13.99 2.15 -6.53
CA ALA A 40 14.47 1.76 -5.21
C ALA A 40 15.35 2.85 -4.58
N GLU A 41 16.20 3.49 -5.37
CA GLU A 41 17.13 4.55 -4.95
C GLU A 41 16.43 5.85 -4.53
N GLU A 42 15.16 6.05 -4.91
CA GLU A 42 14.31 7.15 -4.42
C GLU A 42 13.95 7.03 -2.92
N HIS A 43 14.24 5.89 -2.29
CA HIS A 43 13.90 5.60 -0.90
C HIS A 43 15.13 5.34 -0.03
N GLU A 44 15.03 5.69 1.26
CA GLU A 44 16.07 5.45 2.25
C GLU A 44 15.77 4.21 3.11
N TYR A 45 16.81 3.42 3.36
CA TYR A 45 16.77 2.21 4.20
C TYR A 45 17.88 2.24 5.24
N ASP A 46 17.70 1.48 6.30
CA ASP A 46 18.74 1.29 7.32
C ASP A 46 19.92 0.47 6.76
N THR A 47 21.13 0.84 7.16
CA THR A 47 22.33 0.02 7.02
C THR A 47 22.41 -0.99 8.15
N GLU A 48 23.42 -1.86 8.09
CA GLU A 48 23.88 -2.56 9.28
C GLU A 48 24.56 -1.55 10.23
N PRO A 49 24.59 -1.82 11.55
CA PRO A 49 25.33 -0.97 12.49
C PRO A 49 26.81 -0.88 12.10
N ASN A 50 27.39 0.32 12.14
CA ASN A 50 28.82 0.54 11.93
C ASN A 50 29.66 0.09 13.15
N ASP A 51 30.98 0.29 13.12
CA ASP A 51 31.90 -0.12 14.20
C ASP A 51 31.63 0.60 15.55
N GLU A 52 30.85 1.68 15.54
CA GLU A 52 30.40 2.44 16.72
C GLU A 52 28.98 2.04 17.17
N GLY A 53 28.33 1.13 16.45
CA GLY A 53 26.96 0.67 16.71
C GLY A 53 25.87 1.59 16.18
N GLU A 54 26.21 2.57 15.34
CA GLU A 54 25.25 3.51 14.75
C GLU A 54 24.64 2.93 13.47
N ILE A 55 23.32 3.14 13.30
CA ILE A 55 22.58 2.73 12.10
C ILE A 55 22.43 3.95 11.20
N GLU A 56 23.06 3.91 10.03
CA GLU A 56 23.00 4.97 9.03
C GLU A 56 21.88 4.69 8.01
N LYS A 57 21.60 5.68 7.17
CA LYS A 57 20.69 5.54 6.03
C LYS A 57 21.47 5.31 4.74
N ARG A 58 20.88 4.53 3.83
CA ARG A 58 21.39 4.32 2.48
C ARG A 58 20.26 4.39 1.44
N PRO A 59 20.57 4.72 0.18
CA PRO A 59 19.63 4.54 -0.91
C PRO A 59 19.23 3.05 -1.03
N GLY A 60 18.01 2.83 -1.51
CA GLY A 60 17.50 1.49 -1.74
C GLY A 60 18.23 0.76 -2.85
N LYS A 61 18.20 -0.57 -2.76
CA LYS A 61 18.69 -1.50 -3.78
C LYS A 61 17.57 -2.47 -4.14
N ILE A 62 17.70 -3.15 -5.27
CA ILE A 62 16.66 -4.06 -5.78
C ILE A 62 16.33 -5.24 -4.83
N SER A 63 17.21 -5.56 -3.87
CA SER A 63 16.93 -6.59 -2.87
C SER A 63 16.02 -6.12 -1.73
N ASP A 64 15.84 -4.82 -1.56
CA ASP A 64 14.98 -4.25 -0.52
C ASP A 64 13.49 -4.44 -0.84
N TYR A 65 12.67 -4.36 0.19
CA TYR A 65 11.21 -4.37 0.07
C TYR A 65 10.68 -2.96 -0.16
N ILE A 66 9.55 -2.85 -0.88
CA ILE A 66 8.86 -1.57 -1.05
C ILE A 66 8.52 -1.02 0.34
N PRO A 67 8.87 0.24 0.64
CA PRO A 67 8.78 0.77 2.00
C PRO A 67 7.32 0.95 2.41
N ALA A 68 7.03 0.74 3.69
CA ALA A 68 5.72 1.03 4.26
C ALA A 68 5.55 2.55 4.48
N PRO A 69 4.33 3.10 4.33
CA PRO A 69 4.07 4.52 4.56
C PRO A 69 4.16 4.95 6.03
N TYR A 70 4.02 3.98 6.94
CA TYR A 70 4.01 4.23 8.38
C TYR A 70 5.04 3.36 9.08
N LYS A 71 5.62 3.89 10.15
CA LYS A 71 6.59 3.19 11.00
C LYS A 71 5.98 2.00 11.77
N ASN A 72 4.69 2.08 12.10
CA ASN A 72 3.95 1.08 12.88
C ASN A 72 2.43 1.29 12.75
N ASP A 73 1.67 0.32 13.29
CA ASP A 73 0.21 0.30 13.24
C ASP A 73 -0.41 1.49 13.98
N GLU A 74 0.19 1.94 15.08
CA GLU A 74 -0.31 3.08 15.86
C GLU A 74 -0.24 4.38 15.06
N ALA A 75 0.86 4.61 14.34
CA ALA A 75 1.01 5.76 13.45
C ALA A 75 0.00 5.70 12.30
N ALA A 76 -0.23 4.50 11.73
CA ALA A 76 -1.21 4.29 10.68
C ALA A 76 -2.63 4.62 11.16
N ARG A 77 -3.01 4.12 12.35
CA ARG A 77 -4.32 4.40 12.97
C ARG A 77 -4.51 5.86 13.30
N ALA A 78 -3.49 6.50 13.86
CA ALA A 78 -3.53 7.93 14.19
C ALA A 78 -3.77 8.79 12.94
N ALA A 79 -3.19 8.42 11.80
CA ALA A 79 -3.37 9.13 10.53
C ALA A 79 -4.72 8.86 9.82
N ASN A 80 -5.47 7.82 10.23
CA ASN A 80 -6.65 7.33 9.52
C ASN A 80 -7.88 7.16 10.43
N ASN A 81 -8.11 8.10 11.37
CA ASN A 81 -9.27 8.10 12.27
C ASN A 81 -9.45 6.78 13.05
N GLY A 82 -8.35 6.15 13.46
CA GLY A 82 -8.32 4.88 14.20
C GLY A 82 -8.37 3.62 13.31
N ALA A 83 -8.69 3.75 12.02
CA ALA A 83 -8.66 2.64 11.07
C ALA A 83 -7.22 2.28 10.68
N LEU A 84 -6.97 0.99 10.46
CA LEU A 84 -5.66 0.51 9.99
C LEU A 84 -5.79 0.10 8.53
N PRO A 85 -5.15 0.83 7.59
CA PRO A 85 -5.10 0.40 6.19
C PRO A 85 -4.39 -0.96 6.07
N PRO A 86 -5.02 -1.99 5.48
CA PRO A 86 -4.39 -3.30 5.33
C PRO A 86 -3.22 -3.26 4.35
N ASP A 87 -2.22 -4.10 4.59
CA ASP A 87 -1.19 -4.44 3.60
C ASP A 87 -1.83 -5.07 2.35
N LEU A 88 -1.43 -4.59 1.18
CA LEU A 88 -2.04 -5.01 -0.09
C LEU A 88 -1.37 -6.21 -0.75
N SER A 89 -0.28 -6.75 -0.19
CA SER A 89 0.54 -7.78 -0.86
C SER A 89 -0.25 -9.04 -1.19
N LEU A 90 -1.28 -9.34 -0.40
CA LEU A 90 -2.13 -10.53 -0.54
C LEU A 90 -3.63 -10.20 -0.54
N ILE A 91 -4.02 -8.94 -0.70
CA ILE A 91 -5.41 -8.52 -0.45
C ILE A 91 -6.42 -9.21 -1.38
N THR A 92 -6.02 -9.49 -2.63
CA THR A 92 -6.83 -10.22 -3.60
C THR A 92 -7.04 -11.68 -3.21
N LYS A 93 -6.14 -12.28 -2.43
CA LYS A 93 -6.29 -13.64 -1.89
C LYS A 93 -6.99 -13.65 -0.52
N ALA A 94 -6.91 -12.55 0.21
CA ALA A 94 -7.41 -12.42 1.58
C ALA A 94 -8.90 -12.00 1.66
N ARG A 95 -9.60 -11.91 0.51
CA ARG A 95 -11.00 -11.52 0.43
C ARG A 95 -11.76 -12.44 -0.51
N HIS A 96 -12.97 -12.82 -0.14
CA HIS A 96 -13.89 -13.53 -1.04
C HIS A 96 -14.19 -12.67 -2.27
N GLY A 97 -14.32 -13.30 -3.44
CA GLY A 97 -14.47 -12.60 -4.72
C GLY A 97 -13.16 -12.07 -5.32
N GLY A 98 -12.09 -11.96 -4.54
CA GLY A 98 -10.75 -11.61 -5.01
C GLY A 98 -10.71 -10.35 -5.89
N CYS A 99 -10.27 -10.49 -7.14
CA CYS A 99 -10.16 -9.37 -8.08
C CYS A 99 -11.50 -8.63 -8.29
N ASP A 100 -12.60 -9.37 -8.41
CA ASP A 100 -13.93 -8.78 -8.66
C ASP A 100 -14.35 -7.91 -7.48
N TYR A 101 -14.12 -8.41 -6.26
CA TYR A 101 -14.40 -7.65 -5.04
C TYR A 101 -13.60 -6.33 -4.99
N ILE A 102 -12.28 -6.37 -5.25
CA ILE A 102 -11.45 -5.17 -5.19
C ILE A 102 -11.87 -4.15 -6.26
N PHE A 103 -12.17 -4.58 -7.48
CA PHE A 103 -12.63 -3.70 -8.54
C PHE A 103 -13.98 -3.05 -8.19
N SER A 104 -14.96 -3.85 -7.77
CA SER A 104 -16.28 -3.36 -7.36
C SER A 104 -16.19 -2.42 -6.15
N LEU A 105 -15.33 -2.72 -5.17
CA LEU A 105 -15.13 -1.85 -4.02
C LEU A 105 -14.59 -0.48 -4.45
N LEU A 106 -13.56 -0.43 -5.28
CA LEU A 106 -12.94 0.84 -5.71
C LEU A 106 -13.87 1.69 -6.59
N THR A 107 -14.73 1.07 -7.37
CA THR A 107 -15.63 1.75 -8.33
C THR A 107 -17.06 1.89 -7.83
N GLY A 108 -17.36 1.38 -6.63
CA GLY A 108 -18.72 1.24 -6.10
C GLY A 108 -19.15 2.28 -5.09
N TYR A 109 -18.33 3.31 -4.83
CA TYR A 109 -18.73 4.42 -3.95
C TYR A 109 -19.78 5.29 -4.65
N PRO A 110 -21.03 5.36 -4.15
CA PRO A 110 -22.02 6.28 -4.70
C PRO A 110 -21.71 7.71 -4.27
N GLU A 111 -22.25 8.69 -5.02
CA GLU A 111 -22.14 10.11 -4.65
C GLU A 111 -22.84 10.41 -3.33
N GLU A 112 -23.98 9.75 -3.08
CA GLU A 112 -24.74 9.87 -1.83
C GLU A 112 -25.14 8.47 -1.29
N PRO A 113 -25.21 8.30 0.04
CA PRO A 113 -25.75 7.08 0.64
C PRO A 113 -27.23 6.87 0.25
N PRO A 114 -27.70 5.61 0.19
CA PRO A 114 -29.12 5.32 -0.03
C PRO A 114 -30.02 5.96 1.03
N ALA A 115 -31.26 6.29 0.65
CA ALA A 115 -32.23 6.87 1.56
C ALA A 115 -32.43 6.00 2.81
N GLY A 116 -32.32 6.61 3.99
CA GLY A 116 -32.47 5.94 5.29
C GLY A 116 -31.17 5.36 5.86
N VAL A 117 -30.05 5.39 5.13
CA VAL A 117 -28.74 4.99 5.65
C VAL A 117 -28.09 6.18 6.37
N SER A 118 -27.73 6.00 7.63
CA SER A 118 -26.92 6.97 8.39
C SER A 118 -25.47 6.49 8.44
N VAL A 119 -24.56 7.28 7.90
CA VAL A 119 -23.12 7.00 7.91
C VAL A 119 -22.49 7.74 9.10
N PRO A 120 -21.82 7.03 10.04
CA PRO A 120 -21.11 7.68 11.13
C PRO A 120 -20.04 8.66 10.63
N GLU A 121 -19.77 9.70 11.42
CA GLU A 121 -18.73 10.67 11.10
C GLU A 121 -17.37 9.99 10.87
N GLY A 122 -16.67 10.38 9.80
CA GLY A 122 -15.38 9.82 9.41
C GLY A 122 -15.45 8.49 8.63
N LEU A 123 -16.64 7.93 8.41
CA LEU A 123 -16.85 6.74 7.56
C LEU A 123 -17.48 7.10 6.21
N ASN A 124 -17.42 6.16 5.27
CA ASN A 124 -18.03 6.29 3.95
C ASN A 124 -18.91 5.06 3.66
N PHE A 125 -20.00 5.26 2.91
CA PHE A 125 -20.84 4.17 2.45
C PHE A 125 -20.26 3.51 1.18
N ASN A 126 -20.27 2.19 1.13
CA ASN A 126 -19.95 1.42 -0.07
C ASN A 126 -20.68 0.06 -0.02
N PRO A 127 -21.61 -0.21 -0.95
CA PRO A 127 -22.47 -1.40 -0.88
C PRO A 127 -21.73 -2.74 -1.00
N TYR A 128 -20.48 -2.72 -1.46
CA TYR A 128 -19.65 -3.93 -1.53
C TYR A 128 -18.90 -4.19 -0.23
N PHE A 129 -18.74 -3.19 0.65
CA PHE A 129 -18.08 -3.37 1.94
C PHE A 129 -19.06 -4.00 2.95
N PRO A 130 -18.68 -5.10 3.63
CA PRO A 130 -19.55 -5.74 4.61
C PRO A 130 -19.94 -4.80 5.76
N GLY A 131 -21.23 -4.76 6.09
CA GLY A 131 -21.75 -3.95 7.20
C GLY A 131 -22.12 -2.52 6.81
N THR A 132 -22.27 -2.24 5.52
CA THR A 132 -22.86 -1.01 4.98
C THR A 132 -24.37 -1.12 4.83
#